data_AF-A0A7H1MZJ3-F1
#
_entry.id   AF-A0A7H1MZJ3-F1
#
_cell.length_a   1.000
_cell.length_b   1.000
_cell.length_c   1.000
_cell.angle_alpha   90.00
_cell.angle_beta   90.00
_cell.angle_gamma   90.00
#
_symmetry.space_group_name_H-M   'P 1'
#
loop_
_entity.id
_entity.type
_entity.pdbx_description
1 polymer ?
#
loop_
_entity_poly.entity_id
_entity_poly.type
_entity_poly.pdbx_seq_one_letter_code
_entity_poly.pdbx_strand_id
1 'polypeptide(L)'
;MWTIPGIAADNVLLKTDGTLTLNAAIQTTGSGDPLVLVANRFLNRAGSAALSTSNAGRWLVYSLDPAADERAGLNGTLLYNTGYATSPPGSIATAGNVFAYAQSPPPPPPAAEPAEPADVLEIATTPINTEPLIQVTTPLDRGARLRRAVDRHRSASGRPAGR
;
A
#
# COMPACT_ATOMS: atom_id res chain seq x y z
N MET A 1 -30.26 29.35 -16.67
CA MET A 1 -28.96 28.65 -16.72
C MET A 1 -29.14 27.47 -17.65
N TRP A 2 -28.50 27.48 -18.83
CA TRP A 2 -28.56 26.35 -19.76
C TRP A 2 -27.54 25.31 -19.31
N THR A 3 -27.99 24.14 -18.91
CA THR A 3 -27.10 22.99 -18.67
C THR A 3 -27.04 22.16 -19.94
N ILE A 4 -25.84 21.85 -20.42
CA ILE A 4 -25.68 20.92 -21.54
C ILE A 4 -25.82 19.50 -20.97
N PRO A 5 -26.82 18.71 -21.39
CA PRO A 5 -27.14 17.41 -20.78
C PRO A 5 -26.14 16.28 -21.11
N GLY A 6 -25.03 16.61 -21.76
CA GLY A 6 -24.05 15.67 -22.30
C GLY A 6 -23.59 16.11 -23.70
N ILE A 7 -22.55 15.48 -24.23
CA ILE A 7 -22.06 15.75 -25.58
C ILE A 7 -22.54 14.62 -26.50
N ALA A 8 -23.14 14.96 -27.64
CA ALA A 8 -23.48 14.03 -28.71
C ALA A 8 -22.95 14.59 -30.05
N ALA A 9 -22.04 13.85 -30.70
CA ALA A 9 -21.41 14.26 -31.96
C ALA A 9 -20.85 13.05 -32.71
N ASP A 10 -20.43 13.20 -33.97
CA ASP A 10 -19.75 12.11 -34.67
C ASP A 10 -18.38 11.80 -34.07
N ASN A 11 -17.57 12.84 -33.86
CA ASN A 11 -16.24 12.72 -33.26
C ASN A 11 -16.04 13.79 -32.19
N VAL A 12 -15.39 13.42 -31.09
CA VAL A 12 -15.10 14.29 -29.95
C VAL A 12 -13.64 14.10 -29.55
N LEU A 13 -12.91 15.21 -29.54
CA LEU A 13 -11.61 15.33 -28.88
C LEU A 13 -11.73 16.36 -27.76
N LEU A 14 -11.50 15.92 -26.52
CA LEU A 14 -11.40 16.79 -25.36
C LEU A 14 -9.97 16.72 -24.84
N LYS A 15 -9.26 17.85 -24.83
CA LYS A 15 -7.87 17.91 -24.38
C LYS A 15 -7.69 19.03 -23.35
N THR A 16 -7.05 18.68 -22.24
CA THR A 16 -6.63 19.63 -21.20
C THR A 16 -5.31 19.17 -20.60
N ASP A 17 -4.49 20.11 -20.12
CA ASP A 17 -3.28 19.80 -19.35
C ASP A 17 -3.58 19.67 -17.84
N GLY A 18 -4.86 19.74 -17.46
CA GLY A 18 -5.32 19.67 -16.08
C GLY A 18 -6.16 18.44 -15.77
N THR A 19 -7.14 18.63 -14.89
CA THR A 19 -8.15 17.62 -14.57
C THR A 19 -9.33 17.73 -15.54
N LEU A 20 -9.69 16.62 -16.17
CA LEU A 20 -10.93 16.47 -16.92
C LEU A 20 -11.97 15.78 -16.03
N THR A 21 -12.97 16.53 -15.58
CA THR A 21 -14.08 16.00 -14.79
C THR A 21 -15.31 15.81 -15.67
N LEU A 22 -15.80 14.58 -15.75
CA LEU A 22 -16.96 14.22 -16.53
C LEU A 22 -18.19 14.05 -15.63
N ASN A 23 -19.11 15.03 -15.69
CA ASN A 23 -20.34 15.02 -14.90
C ASN A 23 -21.58 14.55 -15.70
N ALA A 24 -21.45 14.38 -17.02
CA ALA A 24 -22.51 13.94 -17.91
C ALA A 24 -21.93 13.01 -18.99
N ALA A 25 -22.79 12.27 -19.68
CA ALA A 25 -22.34 11.32 -20.70
C ALA A 25 -21.81 12.01 -21.97
N ILE A 26 -20.87 11.35 -22.64
CA ILE A 26 -20.40 11.67 -23.99
C ILE A 26 -20.72 10.49 -24.89
N GLN A 27 -21.43 10.77 -25.98
CA GLN A 27 -21.87 9.78 -26.95
C GLN A 27 -21.32 10.15 -28.32
N THR A 28 -20.72 9.18 -29.01
CA THR A 28 -20.21 9.40 -30.36
C THR A 28 -20.68 8.35 -31.37
N THR A 29 -20.91 8.79 -32.61
CA THR A 29 -21.42 7.97 -33.72
C THR A 29 -20.40 7.68 -34.83
N GLY A 30 -19.19 8.24 -34.75
CA GLY A 30 -18.11 7.97 -35.70
C GLY A 30 -17.49 6.57 -35.55
N SER A 31 -16.63 6.20 -36.49
CA SER A 31 -15.88 4.94 -36.50
C SER A 31 -14.41 5.13 -36.15
N GLY A 32 -13.70 4.05 -35.82
CA GLY A 32 -12.30 4.11 -35.41
C GLY A 32 -12.14 4.64 -33.98
N ASP A 33 -11.56 5.84 -33.85
CA ASP A 33 -11.31 6.56 -32.58
C ASP A 33 -12.21 7.79 -32.40
N PRO A 34 -13.55 7.65 -32.42
CA PRO A 34 -14.44 8.80 -32.42
C PRO A 34 -14.46 9.57 -31.10
N LEU A 35 -13.99 8.96 -30.00
CA LEU A 35 -14.01 9.59 -28.69
C LEU A 35 -12.63 9.52 -28.05
N VAL A 36 -11.93 10.67 -28.03
CA VAL A 36 -10.59 10.79 -27.46
C VAL A 36 -10.62 11.83 -26.34
N LEU A 37 -10.25 11.40 -25.14
CA LEU A 37 -10.09 12.25 -23.97
C LEU A 37 -8.62 12.30 -23.60
N VAL A 38 -8.08 13.50 -23.38
CA VAL A 38 -6.68 13.72 -22.99
C VAL A 38 -6.66 14.68 -21.81
N ALA A 39 -6.11 14.22 -20.68
CA ALA A 39 -5.99 15.00 -19.46
C ALA A 39 -4.69 14.64 -18.73
N ASN A 40 -4.29 15.41 -17.72
CA ASN A 40 -3.32 14.91 -16.74
C ASN A 40 -4.01 14.00 -15.71
N ARG A 41 -5.26 14.30 -15.37
CA ARG A 41 -6.11 13.53 -14.44
C ARG A 41 -7.52 13.39 -14.99
N PHE A 42 -8.07 12.19 -15.02
CA PHE A 42 -9.43 11.91 -15.48
C PHE A 42 -10.33 11.51 -14.31
N LEU A 43 -11.45 12.23 -14.14
CA LEU A 43 -12.44 11.99 -13.10
C LEU A 43 -13.82 11.75 -13.71
N ASN A 44 -14.28 10.50 -13.71
CA ASN A 44 -15.63 10.15 -14.10
C ASN A 44 -16.61 10.25 -12.92
N ARG A 45 -17.55 11.19 -12.98
CA ARG A 45 -18.67 11.36 -12.04
C ARG A 45 -20.02 10.96 -12.64
N ALA A 46 -20.06 10.60 -13.92
CA ALA A 46 -21.27 10.18 -14.64
C ALA A 46 -21.53 8.66 -14.58
N GLY A 47 -20.59 7.87 -14.07
CA GLY A 47 -20.75 6.42 -13.84
C GLY A 47 -20.36 5.56 -15.06
N SER A 48 -20.78 4.29 -15.06
CA SER A 48 -20.31 3.29 -16.04
C SER A 48 -20.75 3.57 -17.49
N ALA A 49 -21.80 4.38 -17.68
CA ALA A 49 -22.31 4.78 -18.99
C ALA A 49 -21.79 6.16 -19.46
N ALA A 50 -20.76 6.70 -18.80
CA ALA A 50 -20.27 8.04 -19.09
C ALA A 50 -19.69 8.20 -20.50
N LEU A 51 -19.14 7.13 -21.07
CA LEU A 51 -18.57 7.11 -22.42
C LEU A 51 -19.24 6.00 -23.23
N SER A 52 -19.81 6.35 -24.38
CA SER A 52 -20.41 5.38 -25.29
C SER A 52 -20.09 5.71 -26.74
N THR A 53 -19.72 4.70 -27.50
CA THR A 53 -19.45 4.78 -28.94
C THR A 53 -20.35 3.80 -29.67
N SER A 54 -20.74 4.14 -30.90
CA SER A 54 -21.42 3.22 -31.83
C SER A 54 -20.57 2.99 -33.08
N ASN A 55 -21.11 2.28 -34.09
CA ASN A 55 -20.45 2.06 -35.39
C ASN A 55 -19.02 1.48 -35.33
N ALA A 56 -18.81 0.52 -34.43
CA ALA A 56 -17.50 -0.10 -34.16
C ALA A 56 -16.41 0.90 -33.72
N GLY A 57 -16.80 2.10 -33.27
CA GLY A 57 -15.92 3.04 -32.62
C GLY A 57 -15.53 2.57 -31.23
N ARG A 58 -14.36 3.02 -30.76
CA ARG A 58 -13.89 2.86 -29.38
C ARG A 58 -13.61 4.22 -28.76
N TRP A 59 -13.55 4.28 -27.44
CA TRP A 59 -13.02 5.45 -26.76
C TRP A 59 -11.60 5.22 -26.26
N LEU A 60 -10.81 6.29 -26.27
CA LEU A 60 -9.45 6.34 -25.72
C LEU A 60 -9.39 7.43 -24.64
N VAL A 61 -8.93 7.06 -23.45
CA VAL A 61 -8.67 8.00 -22.37
C VAL A 61 -7.16 8.02 -22.11
N TYR A 62 -6.53 9.15 -22.41
CA TYR A 62 -5.14 9.42 -22.08
C TYR A 62 -5.05 10.20 -20.78
N SER A 63 -4.28 9.69 -19.82
CA SER A 63 -3.97 10.36 -18.56
C SER A 63 -2.54 10.13 -18.09
N LEU A 64 -2.10 10.86 -17.07
CA LEU A 64 -0.71 10.77 -16.60
C LEU A 64 -0.50 9.54 -15.72
N ASP A 65 -1.22 9.49 -14.59
CA ASP A 65 -1.03 8.52 -13.52
C ASP A 65 -2.34 7.76 -13.24
N PRO A 66 -2.35 6.41 -13.36
CA PRO A 66 -3.54 5.61 -13.04
C PRO A 66 -4.02 5.74 -11.59
N ALA A 67 -3.15 6.09 -10.65
CA ALA A 67 -3.52 6.26 -9.24
C ALA A 67 -4.29 7.56 -8.97
N ALA A 68 -4.18 8.56 -9.86
CA ALA A 68 -4.88 9.84 -9.74
C ALA A 68 -6.29 9.81 -10.35
N ASP A 69 -6.58 8.82 -11.20
CA ASP A 69 -7.80 8.74 -11.98
C ASP A 69 -8.96 8.07 -11.24
N GLU A 70 -10.19 8.46 -11.60
CA GLU A 70 -11.42 7.82 -11.14
C GLU A 70 -12.23 7.35 -12.34
N ARG A 71 -12.23 6.04 -12.61
CA ARG A 71 -12.93 5.44 -13.77
C ARG A 71 -14.44 5.27 -13.56
N ALA A 72 -14.89 5.20 -12.31
CA ALA A 72 -16.29 5.05 -11.91
C ALA A 72 -17.10 4.02 -12.73
N GLY A 73 -16.55 2.82 -12.90
CA GLY A 73 -17.22 1.69 -13.57
C GLY A 73 -16.98 1.60 -15.08
N LEU A 74 -16.25 2.53 -15.68
CA LEU A 74 -15.73 2.37 -17.04
C LEU A 74 -14.68 1.26 -17.09
N ASN A 75 -14.81 0.38 -18.08
CA ASN A 75 -13.89 -0.72 -18.32
C ASN A 75 -13.26 -0.58 -19.71
N GLY A 76 -11.94 -0.76 -19.75
CA GLY A 76 -11.12 -0.71 -20.95
C GLY A 76 -9.75 -1.31 -20.67
N THR A 77 -9.02 -1.65 -21.72
CA THR A 77 -7.65 -2.15 -21.62
C THR A 77 -6.75 -1.07 -21.06
N LEU A 78 -5.87 -1.43 -20.13
CA LEU A 78 -4.91 -0.49 -19.54
C LEU A 78 -3.58 -0.62 -20.28
N LEU A 79 -3.10 0.49 -20.83
CA LEU A 79 -1.76 0.61 -21.40
C LEU A 79 -0.95 1.57 -20.52
N TYR A 80 0.30 1.21 -20.24
CA TYR A 80 1.20 2.02 -19.43
C TYR A 80 2.36 2.52 -20.29
N ASN A 81 3.01 3.61 -19.84
CA ASN A 81 4.06 4.30 -20.60
C ASN A 81 3.60 4.71 -22.01
N THR A 82 2.30 4.99 -22.16
CA THR A 82 1.61 5.30 -23.42
C THR A 82 0.97 6.68 -23.29
N GLY A 83 1.63 7.71 -23.83
CA GLY A 83 1.15 9.10 -23.79
C GLY A 83 0.55 9.55 -25.11
N TYR A 84 -0.34 10.55 -25.08
CA TYR A 84 -1.00 11.06 -26.30
C TYR A 84 0.00 11.58 -27.35
N ALA A 85 1.09 12.20 -26.92
CA ALA A 85 2.11 12.75 -27.83
C ALA A 85 3.00 11.67 -28.47
N THR A 86 3.29 10.58 -27.75
CA THR A 86 4.17 9.50 -28.20
C THR A 86 3.42 8.36 -28.88
N SER A 87 2.12 8.23 -28.60
CA SER A 87 1.25 7.18 -29.10
C SER A 87 -0.13 7.77 -29.42
N PRO A 88 -0.25 8.52 -30.53
CA PRO A 88 -1.52 9.14 -30.94
C PRO A 88 -2.60 8.09 -31.22
N PRO A 89 -3.89 8.45 -31.23
CA PRO A 89 -5.02 7.51 -31.33
C PRO A 89 -4.86 6.40 -32.38
N GLY A 90 -4.53 6.78 -33.61
CA GLY A 90 -4.37 5.83 -34.72
C GLY A 90 -3.19 4.86 -34.60
N SER A 91 -2.27 5.08 -33.65
CA SER A 91 -1.15 4.16 -33.37
C SER A 91 -1.51 3.06 -32.36
N ILE A 92 -2.65 3.19 -31.66
CA ILE A 92 -3.10 2.20 -30.67
C ILE A 92 -3.71 1.00 -31.40
N ALA A 93 -2.91 -0.06 -31.52
CA ALA A 93 -3.33 -1.33 -32.13
C ALA A 93 -4.30 -2.13 -31.26
N THR A 94 -4.36 -1.84 -29.95
CA THR A 94 -5.26 -2.50 -29.00
C THR A 94 -6.72 -2.29 -29.41
N ALA A 95 -7.44 -3.39 -29.57
CA ALA A 95 -8.87 -3.36 -29.87
C ALA A 95 -9.69 -2.96 -28.62
N GLY A 96 -10.88 -2.40 -28.87
CA GLY A 96 -11.80 -1.99 -27.82
C GLY A 96 -11.34 -0.72 -27.09
N ASN A 97 -12.01 -0.43 -25.99
CA ASN A 97 -11.79 0.80 -25.24
C ASN A 97 -10.47 0.76 -24.46
N VAL A 98 -9.78 1.89 -24.36
CA VAL A 98 -8.44 1.95 -23.76
C VAL A 98 -8.31 3.10 -22.76
N PHE A 99 -7.66 2.79 -21.63
CA PHE A 99 -7.01 3.78 -20.79
C PHE A 99 -5.50 3.72 -21.04
N ALA A 100 -4.94 4.79 -21.59
CA ALA A 100 -3.53 4.93 -21.89
C ALA A 100 -2.88 5.89 -20.87
N TYR A 101 -2.01 5.36 -20.03
CA TYR A 101 -1.31 6.09 -18.99
C TYR A 101 0.11 6.39 -19.42
N ALA A 102 0.52 7.65 -19.30
CA ALA A 102 1.90 8.04 -19.58
C ALA A 102 2.90 7.48 -18.55
N GLN A 103 2.44 7.11 -17.35
CA GLN A 103 3.24 6.47 -16.31
C GLN A 103 2.77 5.04 -16.02
N SER A 104 3.68 4.21 -15.53
CA SER A 104 3.34 2.93 -14.92
C SER A 104 2.94 3.15 -13.45
N PRO A 105 2.04 2.34 -12.88
CA PRO A 105 1.78 2.36 -11.45
C PRO A 105 3.08 2.06 -10.69
N PRO A 106 3.26 2.64 -9.49
CA PRO A 106 4.42 2.31 -8.67
C PRO A 106 4.47 0.81 -8.37
N PRO A 107 5.68 0.22 -8.21
CA PRO A 107 5.79 -1.16 -7.83
C PRO A 107 5.02 -1.38 -6.51
N PRO A 108 4.40 -2.55 -6.31
CA PRO A 108 3.83 -2.87 -5.01
C PRO A 108 4.91 -2.71 -3.94
N PRO A 109 4.54 -2.32 -2.70
CA PRO A 109 5.50 -2.32 -1.60
C PRO A 109 6.18 -3.70 -1.56
N PRO A 110 7.48 -3.78 -1.22
CA PRO A 110 8.14 -5.06 -1.02
C PRO A 110 7.20 -5.92 -0.18
N ALA A 111 6.83 -7.10 -0.69
CA ALA A 111 6.03 -8.04 0.08
C ALA A 111 6.67 -8.07 1.46
N ALA A 112 5.90 -7.75 2.52
CA ALA A 112 6.42 -7.81 3.87
C ALA A 112 7.13 -9.16 3.97
N GLU A 113 8.46 -9.11 4.05
CA GLU A 113 9.27 -10.31 4.14
C GLU A 113 8.63 -11.12 5.28
N PRO A 114 8.27 -12.41 5.08
CA PRO A 114 7.80 -13.21 6.19
C PRO A 114 8.82 -13.00 7.29
N ALA A 115 8.41 -12.39 8.41
CA ALA A 115 9.35 -12.01 9.46
C ALA A 115 10.26 -13.21 9.69
N GLU A 116 11.55 -13.06 9.39
CA GLU A 116 12.52 -14.10 9.67
C GLU A 116 12.26 -14.54 11.11
N PRO A 117 12.11 -15.85 11.40
CA PRO A 117 12.03 -16.28 12.78
C PRO A 117 13.28 -15.71 13.45
N ALA A 118 13.08 -14.79 14.40
CA ALA A 118 14.15 -14.09 15.07
C ALA A 118 15.27 -15.08 15.40
N ASP A 119 16.46 -14.80 14.86
CA ASP A 119 17.66 -15.57 15.15
C ASP A 119 17.69 -15.89 16.64
N VAL A 120 17.82 -17.19 16.93
CA VAL A 120 18.00 -17.69 18.28
C VAL A 120 19.16 -16.91 18.88
N LEU A 121 18.89 -16.15 19.95
CA LEU A 121 19.90 -15.44 20.74
C LEU A 121 21.07 -16.38 21.02
N GLU A 122 22.16 -16.21 20.28
CA GLU A 122 23.43 -16.86 20.56
C GLU A 122 23.91 -16.31 21.90
N ILE A 123 23.69 -17.10 22.94
CA ILE A 123 24.15 -16.82 24.30
C ILE A 123 25.66 -16.57 24.27
N ALA A 124 26.06 -15.32 24.47
CA ALA A 124 27.44 -14.95 24.68
C ALA A 124 28.03 -15.83 25.81
N THR A 125 28.90 -16.76 25.43
CA THR A 125 29.65 -17.59 26.37
C THR A 125 30.70 -16.70 27.03
N THR A 126 30.31 -16.10 28.15
CA THR A 126 31.28 -15.61 29.13
C THR A 126 32.08 -16.82 29.61
N PRO A 127 33.44 -16.81 29.61
CA PRO A 127 34.19 -17.90 30.20
C PRO A 127 33.86 -17.99 31.68
N ILE A 128 33.42 -19.18 32.08
CA ILE A 128 32.98 -19.54 33.42
C ILE A 128 34.21 -19.50 34.35
N ASN A 129 34.17 -18.62 35.35
CA ASN A 129 35.07 -18.67 36.49
C ASN A 129 34.84 -19.98 37.25
N THR A 130 35.88 -20.79 37.35
CA THR A 130 35.89 -22.01 38.17
C THR A 130 35.90 -21.64 39.65
N GLU A 131 34.74 -21.71 40.31
CA GLU A 131 34.67 -21.91 41.76
C GLU A 131 33.81 -23.13 42.11
N PRO A 132 34.23 -23.98 43.07
CA PRO A 132 33.64 -25.29 43.29
C PRO A 132 32.30 -25.25 44.06
N LEU A 133 31.49 -26.26 43.72
CA LEU A 133 30.10 -26.53 44.07
C LEU A 133 29.82 -26.61 45.59
N ILE A 134 28.85 -25.83 46.10
CA ILE A 134 28.08 -26.19 47.30
C ILE A 134 26.59 -26.09 46.97
N GLN A 135 25.97 -27.25 46.77
CA GLN A 135 24.52 -27.42 46.69
C GLN A 135 23.96 -27.50 48.11
N VAL A 136 22.98 -26.66 48.46
CA VAL A 136 22.02 -27.00 49.53
C VAL A 136 20.61 -26.62 49.08
N THR A 137 19.78 -27.66 49.08
CA THR A 137 18.40 -27.79 48.67
C THR A 137 17.43 -26.96 49.51
N THR A 138 16.54 -26.20 48.88
CA THR A 138 15.30 -25.74 49.52
C THR A 138 14.24 -26.82 49.39
N PRO A 139 13.47 -27.12 50.44
CA PRO A 139 12.10 -27.56 50.21
C PRO A 139 11.11 -26.58 50.84
N LEU A 140 10.17 -26.16 49.99
CA LEU A 140 8.75 -25.95 50.26
C LEU A 140 8.33 -25.19 51.53
N ASP A 141 7.65 -24.07 51.30
CA ASP A 141 6.21 -23.90 51.62
C ASP A 141 5.85 -22.61 52.37
N ARG A 142 4.74 -22.05 51.88
CA ARG A 142 3.74 -21.15 52.50
C ARG A 142 4.17 -20.02 53.44
N GLY A 143 3.74 -18.83 53.06
CA GLY A 143 4.13 -17.58 53.69
C GLY A 143 3.59 -17.33 55.09
N ALA A 144 4.30 -16.45 55.80
CA ALA A 144 3.78 -15.66 56.91
C ALA A 144 4.73 -14.50 57.23
N ARG A 145 4.24 -13.28 56.99
CA ARG A 145 4.21 -12.13 57.92
C ARG A 145 5.50 -11.71 58.66
N LEU A 146 5.90 -10.46 58.38
CA LEU A 146 6.16 -9.36 59.33
C LEU A 146 6.78 -9.73 60.70
N ARG A 147 7.97 -9.18 61.02
CA ARG A 147 8.14 -8.16 62.08
C ARG A 147 9.60 -7.69 62.29
N ARG A 148 9.66 -6.37 62.50
CA ARG A 148 10.66 -5.46 63.10
C ARG A 148 11.61 -6.02 64.19
N ALA A 149 12.75 -5.32 64.29
CA ALA A 149 13.51 -4.93 65.50
C ALA A 149 14.43 -6.02 66.13
N VAL A 150 15.53 -5.77 66.83
CA VAL A 150 16.34 -4.60 67.28
C VAL A 150 17.56 -5.21 68.02
N ASP A 151 18.68 -4.48 68.06
CA ASP A 151 19.78 -4.47 69.04
C ASP A 151 20.64 -5.71 69.41
N ARG A 152 21.95 -5.48 69.20
CA ARG A 152 23.10 -5.48 70.14
C ARG A 152 23.36 -6.64 71.14
N HIS A 153 24.64 -7.06 71.03
CA HIS A 153 25.63 -7.40 72.08
C HIS A 153 25.44 -8.63 72.99
N ARG A 154 26.53 -9.43 73.04
CA ARG A 154 27.34 -9.84 74.24
C ARG A 154 27.78 -11.32 74.10
N SER A 155 29.04 -11.58 73.70
CA SER A 155 30.26 -11.84 74.52
C SER A 155 30.39 -13.26 75.12
N ALA A 156 31.66 -13.68 75.18
CA ALA A 156 32.30 -14.76 75.96
C ALA A 156 32.36 -16.14 75.27
N SER A 157 33.50 -16.62 74.74
CA SER A 157 34.79 -17.01 75.36
C SER A 157 34.76 -18.37 76.05
N GLY A 158 35.58 -19.31 75.56
CA GLY A 158 35.85 -20.58 76.24
C GLY A 158 36.88 -21.45 75.50
N ARG A 159 38.17 -21.24 75.78
CA ARG A 159 39.27 -22.22 75.62
C ARG A 159 39.11 -23.34 76.65
N PRO A 160 39.63 -24.57 76.42
CA PRO A 160 40.95 -24.95 76.95
C PRO A 160 41.75 -25.93 76.03
N ALA A 161 43.09 -25.81 75.98
CA ALA A 161 44.12 -26.72 76.55
C ALA A 161 44.18 -28.12 75.88
N GLY A 162 45.29 -28.66 75.39
CA GLY A 162 46.71 -28.44 75.66
C GLY A 162 47.28 -29.64 76.45
N ARG A 163 48.02 -30.53 75.79
CA ARG A 163 49.25 -31.16 76.29
C ARG A 163 50.00 -31.89 75.18
#